data_AF-A0AAN6YMZ3-F1
#
_entry.id   AF-A0AAN6YMZ3-F1
#
_cell.length_a   1.000
_cell.length_b   1.000
_cell.length_c   1.000
_cell.angle_alpha   90.00
_cell.angle_beta   90.00
_cell.angle_gamma   90.00
#
_symmetry.space_group_name_H-M   'P 1'
#
loop_
_entity.id
_entity.type
_entity.pdbx_description
1 polymer ?
#
loop_
_entity_poly.entity_id
_entity_poly.type
_entity_poly.pdbx_seq_one_letter_code
_entity_poly.pdbx_strand_id
1 'polypeptide(L)'
;NNLLLTVNPLSETLATTFDYPVKLLFGILPCSLYPNSVQVVTRTSQVVLDAPTPSVDRVKELIDGGNVPVITVVENIGQDGIPVVTLEAHKSSEKPYFAISHVWADGLGSSTEKGLPVCQLRKLSARVRKCQTEMDAFWTDALCIPESDRETRKRAITMMAKTYQEA
;
A
#
# COMPACT_ATOMS: atom_id res chain seq x y z
N ASN A 1 -2.69 -14.56 -52.24
CA ASN A 1 -3.95 -13.80 -52.41
C ASN A 1 -4.19 -12.92 -51.19
N ASN A 2 -3.82 -11.64 -51.34
CA ASN A 2 -4.29 -10.40 -50.68
C ASN A 2 -4.61 -10.46 -49.17
N LEU A 3 -3.80 -9.89 -48.26
CA LEU A 3 -3.56 -8.46 -47.98
C LEU A 3 -4.83 -7.69 -47.59
N LEU A 4 -5.00 -7.34 -46.30
CA LEU A 4 -4.89 -5.94 -45.86
C LEU A 4 -4.73 -5.82 -44.33
N LEU A 5 -3.67 -5.12 -43.97
CA LEU A 5 -3.37 -4.55 -42.65
C LEU A 5 -4.19 -3.27 -42.45
N THR A 6 -4.55 -2.98 -41.21
CA THR A 6 -4.47 -1.62 -40.69
C THR A 6 -3.73 -1.65 -39.35
N VAL A 7 -2.60 -0.97 -39.32
CA VAL A 7 -1.69 -0.84 -38.18
C VAL A 7 -1.85 0.57 -37.59
N ASN A 8 -1.72 0.65 -36.26
CA ASN A 8 -1.15 1.74 -35.45
C ASN A 8 -1.99 2.99 -35.10
N PRO A 9 -1.58 3.81 -34.09
CA PRO A 9 -0.55 3.60 -33.04
C PRO A 9 -0.93 4.10 -31.62
N LEU A 10 -0.36 3.51 -30.57
CA LEU A 10 0.54 4.18 -29.60
C LEU A 10 0.81 3.28 -28.37
N SER A 11 2.00 2.66 -28.43
CA SER A 11 2.85 2.08 -27.37
C SER A 11 2.22 0.97 -26.50
N GLU A 12 2.42 -0.32 -26.78
CA GLU A 12 3.66 -1.10 -26.50
C GLU A 12 4.41 -0.51 -25.29
N THR A 13 4.65 -1.25 -24.21
CA THR A 13 5.90 -2.02 -24.10
C THR A 13 5.88 -2.86 -22.79
N LEU A 14 6.02 -4.17 -22.95
CA LEU A 14 6.60 -5.17 -22.02
C LEU A 14 5.85 -5.50 -20.72
N ALA A 15 4.85 -6.36 -20.84
CA ALA A 15 4.54 -7.32 -19.78
C ALA A 15 5.63 -8.40 -19.76
N THR A 16 6.71 -8.16 -19.03
CA THR A 16 7.68 -9.20 -18.67
C THR A 16 6.98 -10.15 -17.71
N THR A 17 6.62 -11.33 -18.20
CA THR A 17 6.18 -12.47 -17.37
C THR A 17 7.31 -12.84 -16.41
N PHE A 18 7.21 -12.35 -15.17
CA PHE A 18 7.97 -12.91 -14.05
C PHE A 18 7.12 -14.02 -13.44
N ASP A 19 7.60 -15.24 -13.64
CA ASP A 19 7.03 -16.48 -13.10
C ASP A 19 7.38 -16.57 -11.61
N TYR A 20 6.62 -15.86 -10.78
CA TYR A 20 6.62 -16.01 -9.32
C TYR A 20 5.19 -16.31 -8.87
N PRO A 21 4.97 -17.22 -7.90
CA PRO A 21 3.65 -17.52 -7.37
C PRO A 21 3.19 -16.40 -6.40
N VAL A 22 3.16 -15.15 -6.86
CA VAL A 22 2.58 -14.04 -6.11
C VAL A 22 1.07 -14.11 -6.32
N LYS A 23 0.32 -14.46 -5.27
CA LYS A 23 -1.14 -14.33 -5.27
C LYS A 23 -1.50 -12.85 -5.42
N LEU A 24 -1.64 -12.37 -6.65
CA LEU A 24 -2.21 -11.07 -6.98
C LEU A 24 -3.67 -11.06 -6.53
N LEU A 25 -3.92 -10.49 -5.36
CA LEU A 25 -5.27 -10.22 -4.85
C LEU A 25 -5.86 -9.01 -5.57
N PHE A 26 -6.32 -9.23 -6.81
CA PHE A 26 -7.19 -8.28 -7.50
C PHE A 26 -8.55 -8.21 -6.79
N GLY A 27 -9.04 -7.00 -6.57
CA GLY A 27 -10.41 -6.75 -6.09
C GLY A 27 -10.45 -5.86 -4.84
N ILE A 28 -10.26 -4.57 -5.03
CA ILE A 28 -10.66 -3.55 -4.06
C ILE A 28 -12.08 -3.14 -4.41
N LEU A 29 -13.08 -3.78 -3.78
CA LEU A 29 -14.47 -3.32 -3.85
C LEU A 29 -14.60 -1.94 -3.18
N PRO A 30 -15.47 -1.05 -3.72
CA PRO A 30 -15.69 0.29 -3.17
C PRO A 30 -16.10 0.23 -1.70
N CYS A 31 -15.66 1.24 -0.94
CA CYS A 31 -15.82 1.33 0.52
C CYS A 31 -17.30 1.50 0.97
N SER A 32 -18.27 1.53 0.05
CA SER A 32 -19.68 1.90 0.29
C SER A 32 -20.63 0.77 0.71
N LEU A 33 -20.18 -0.47 0.88
CA LEU A 33 -21.07 -1.64 1.04
C LEU A 33 -20.87 -2.46 2.32
N TYR A 34 -20.69 -1.80 3.48
CA TYR A 34 -20.87 -2.50 4.76
C TYR A 34 -22.06 -1.91 5.55
N PRO A 35 -23.14 -2.69 5.74
CA PRO A 35 -24.20 -2.34 6.66
C PRO A 35 -23.76 -2.76 8.06
N ASN A 36 -23.54 -1.78 8.94
CA ASN A 36 -23.73 -1.82 10.40
C ASN A 36 -22.76 -0.87 11.12
N SER A 37 -23.04 0.43 11.02
CA SER A 37 -22.90 1.40 12.12
C SER A 37 -23.19 2.81 11.56
N VAL A 38 -24.23 3.44 12.12
CA VAL A 38 -24.56 4.87 12.09
C VAL A 38 -23.96 5.69 10.92
N GLN A 39 -24.75 5.85 9.86
CA GLN A 39 -24.47 6.82 8.80
C GLN A 39 -24.84 8.22 9.31
N VAL A 40 -23.87 8.97 9.84
CA VAL A 40 -24.01 10.43 9.90
C VAL A 40 -23.75 10.96 8.50
N VAL A 41 -24.83 11.06 7.71
CA VAL A 41 -24.81 11.78 6.43
C VAL A 41 -24.90 13.26 6.73
N THR A 42 -23.76 13.93 6.89
CA THR A 42 -23.68 15.40 6.75
C THR A 42 -23.25 15.74 5.33
N ARG A 43 -24.25 16.08 4.51
CA ARG A 43 -24.06 16.71 3.21
C ARG A 43 -23.32 18.04 3.47
N THR A 44 -22.18 18.23 2.79
CA THR A 44 -21.35 19.46 2.81
C THR A 44 -20.43 19.61 4.04
N SER A 45 -19.29 18.91 4.01
CA SER A 45 -17.95 19.37 4.42
C SER A 45 -17.03 18.15 4.37
N GLN A 46 -16.10 18.10 3.43
CA GLN A 46 -14.94 17.22 3.56
C GLN A 46 -14.21 17.63 4.84
N VAL A 47 -14.49 16.96 5.94
CA VAL A 47 -13.47 16.78 6.96
C VAL A 47 -12.48 15.84 6.31
N VAL A 48 -11.46 16.40 5.65
CA VAL A 48 -10.27 15.65 5.27
C VAL A 48 -9.63 15.28 6.60
N LEU A 49 -10.06 14.17 7.19
CA LEU A 49 -9.23 13.49 8.18
C LEU A 49 -7.99 13.08 7.36
N ASP A 50 -6.86 13.74 7.65
CA ASP A 50 -5.59 13.40 7.04
C ASP A 50 -5.41 11.88 7.12
N ALA A 51 -5.16 11.26 5.97
CA ALA A 51 -5.01 9.81 5.92
C ALA A 51 -3.83 9.40 6.81
N PRO A 52 -3.92 8.30 7.58
CA PRO A 52 -2.81 7.85 8.39
C PRO A 52 -1.57 7.63 7.52
N THR A 53 -0.46 8.24 7.92
CA THR A 53 0.85 8.11 7.31
C THR A 53 1.79 7.40 8.28
N PRO A 54 2.69 6.51 7.80
CA PRO A 54 3.82 6.11 8.62
C PRO A 54 4.78 7.29 8.84
N SER A 55 5.65 7.20 9.84
CA SER A 55 6.73 8.18 9.99
C SER A 55 7.64 8.15 8.75
N VAL A 56 7.64 9.27 8.01
CA VAL A 56 8.44 9.42 6.79
C VAL A 56 9.93 9.27 7.11
N ASP A 57 10.39 9.89 8.21
CA ASP A 57 11.79 9.81 8.64
C ASP A 57 12.20 8.39 8.97
N ARG A 58 11.32 7.63 9.65
CA ARG A 58 11.57 6.22 9.93
C ARG A 58 11.67 5.40 8.65
N VAL A 59 10.75 5.59 7.71
CA VAL A 59 10.79 4.87 6.42
C VAL A 59 12.07 5.20 5.65
N LYS A 60 12.50 6.46 5.64
CA LYS A 60 13.75 6.89 5.02
C LYS A 60 14.97 6.24 5.67
N GLU A 61 15.05 6.27 7.01
CA GLU A 61 16.13 5.63 7.77
C GLU A 61 16.26 4.14 7.42
N LEU A 62 15.14 3.43 7.32
CA LEU A 62 15.12 2.02 6.96
C LEU A 62 15.66 1.78 5.55
N ILE A 63 15.17 2.54 4.57
CA ILE A 63 15.57 2.43 3.16
C ILE A 63 17.06 2.78 2.99
N ASP A 64 17.51 3.86 3.62
CA ASP A 64 18.90 4.31 3.54
C ASP A 64 19.86 3.33 4.23
N GLY A 65 19.38 2.62 5.26
CA GLY A 65 20.08 1.48 5.86
C GLY A 65 19.98 0.17 5.06
N GLY A 66 19.37 0.15 3.89
CA GLY A 66 19.24 -1.04 3.03
C GLY A 66 18.21 -2.07 3.51
N ASN A 67 17.35 -1.69 4.47
CA ASN A 67 16.29 -2.54 5.00
C ASN A 67 14.98 -2.29 4.25
N VAL A 68 14.24 -3.35 3.97
CA VAL A 68 12.87 -3.21 3.44
C VAL A 68 11.96 -2.76 4.58
N PRO A 69 11.29 -1.59 4.47
CA PRO A 69 10.37 -1.11 5.50
C PRO A 69 9.03 -1.84 5.42
N VAL A 70 8.54 -2.38 6.54
CA VAL A 70 7.24 -3.07 6.60
C VAL A 70 6.30 -2.36 7.56
N ILE A 71 5.01 -2.34 7.25
CA ILE A 71 4.01 -1.56 7.97
C ILE A 71 3.10 -2.47 8.78
N THR A 72 2.81 -2.05 10.01
CA THR A 72 1.73 -2.61 10.83
C THR A 72 0.68 -1.53 11.09
N VAL A 73 -0.57 -1.95 11.15
CA VAL A 73 -1.72 -1.07 11.40
C VAL A 73 -2.13 -1.23 12.87
N VAL A 74 -2.05 -0.15 13.63
CA VAL A 74 -2.39 -0.12 15.05
C VAL A 74 -3.67 0.69 15.22
N GLU A 75 -4.67 0.10 15.88
CA GLU A 75 -5.90 0.81 16.24
C GLU A 75 -5.85 1.14 17.74
N ASN A 76 -5.93 2.42 18.06
CA ASN A 76 -5.89 2.96 19.42
C ASN A 76 -7.18 3.73 19.72
N ILE A 77 -7.46 3.98 20.99
CA ILE A 77 -8.51 4.91 21.40
C ILE A 77 -7.85 6.26 21.69
N GLY A 78 -8.28 7.29 20.98
CA GLY A 78 -7.85 8.68 21.17
C GLY A 78 -8.25 9.22 22.55
N GLN A 79 -7.69 10.36 22.91
CA GLN A 79 -7.96 11.02 24.20
C GLN A 79 -9.43 11.42 24.37
N ASP A 80 -10.12 11.64 23.25
CA ASP A 80 -11.54 11.95 23.13
C ASP A 80 -12.45 10.70 23.08
N GLY A 81 -11.87 9.50 23.21
CA GLY A 81 -12.59 8.23 23.08
C GLY A 81 -12.84 7.81 21.64
N ILE A 82 -12.32 8.53 20.64
CA ILE A 82 -12.53 8.22 19.22
C ILE A 82 -11.45 7.22 18.75
N PRO A 83 -11.81 6.15 18.03
CA PRO A 83 -10.82 5.24 17.46
C PRO A 83 -9.89 5.94 16.45
N VAL A 84 -8.59 5.80 16.67
CA VAL A 84 -7.53 6.34 15.81
C VAL A 84 -6.73 5.19 15.21
N VAL A 85 -6.45 5.29 13.91
CA VAL A 85 -5.58 4.33 13.21
C VAL A 85 -4.22 4.96 12.99
N THR A 86 -3.16 4.29 13.46
CA THR A 86 -1.77 4.70 13.28
C THR A 86 -0.98 3.63 12.52
N LEU A 87 0.09 4.05 11.86
CA LEU A 87 0.95 3.18 11.07
C LEU A 87 2.35 3.16 11.68
N GLU A 88 2.86 1.96 11.95
CA GLU A 88 4.22 1.77 12.45
C GLU A 88 5.08 1.07 11.41
N ALA A 89 6.29 1.61 11.20
CA ALA A 89 7.26 1.10 10.24
C ALA A 89 8.39 0.34 10.95
N HIS A 90 8.59 -0.91 10.54
CA HIS A 90 9.54 -1.87 11.12
C HIS A 90 10.54 -2.35 10.06
N LYS A 91 11.64 -2.98 10.48
CA LYS A 91 12.53 -3.68 9.54
C LYS A 91 11.90 -5.03 9.16
N SER A 92 11.99 -5.39 7.89
CA SER A 92 11.68 -6.74 7.40
C SER A 92 12.38 -7.88 8.15
N SER A 93 13.58 -7.64 8.68
CA SER A 93 14.31 -8.63 9.50
C SER A 93 13.69 -8.87 10.89
N GLU A 94 12.86 -7.94 11.38
CA GLU A 94 12.23 -8.00 12.70
C GLU A 94 10.83 -8.59 12.63
N LYS A 95 10.13 -8.43 11.50
CA LYS A 95 8.76 -8.88 11.32
C LYS A 95 8.55 -9.57 9.96
N PRO A 96 8.07 -10.83 9.94
CA PRO A 96 7.61 -11.44 8.70
C PRO A 96 6.41 -10.65 8.15
N TYR A 97 6.30 -10.56 6.82
CA TYR A 97 5.38 -9.63 6.17
C TYR A 97 4.86 -10.17 4.85
N PHE A 98 3.73 -9.62 4.40
CA PHE A 98 3.25 -9.82 3.02
C PHE A 98 3.64 -8.65 2.13
N ALA A 99 4.20 -8.92 0.96
CA ALA A 99 4.42 -7.89 -0.06
C ALA A 99 3.17 -7.72 -0.94
N ILE A 100 2.63 -6.50 -1.00
CA ILE A 100 1.43 -6.15 -1.74
C ILE A 100 1.74 -4.99 -2.69
N SER A 101 1.84 -5.29 -3.99
CA SER A 101 1.89 -4.25 -5.01
C SER A 101 0.49 -3.65 -5.19
N HIS A 102 0.36 -2.35 -5.04
CA HIS A 102 -0.81 -1.65 -5.54
C HIS A 102 -0.62 -1.43 -7.05
N VAL A 103 -1.53 -1.96 -7.88
CA VAL A 103 -1.55 -1.58 -9.28
C VAL A 103 -2.03 -0.14 -9.36
N TRP A 104 -1.15 0.75 -9.83
CA TRP A 104 -1.31 2.20 -9.98
C TRP A 104 -2.50 2.63 -10.88
N ALA A 105 -3.32 1.70 -11.36
CA ALA A 105 -4.41 1.92 -12.29
C ALA A 105 -5.60 2.68 -11.67
N ASP A 106 -5.78 2.60 -10.35
CA ASP A 106 -6.89 3.27 -9.67
C ASP A 106 -6.64 4.76 -9.38
N GLY A 107 -5.45 5.29 -9.73
CA GLY A 107 -5.14 6.72 -9.57
C GLY A 107 -5.07 7.20 -8.12
N LEU A 108 -4.91 6.28 -7.15
CA LEU A 108 -4.94 6.60 -5.71
C LEU A 108 -3.79 7.48 -5.23
N GLY A 109 -2.75 7.72 -6.05
CA GLY A 109 -1.76 8.79 -5.82
C GLY A 109 -1.01 8.74 -4.48
N SER A 110 -1.12 7.63 -3.75
CA SER A 110 -0.62 7.45 -2.39
C SER A 110 0.89 7.24 -2.37
N SER A 111 1.51 7.82 -1.36
CA SER A 111 2.93 7.72 -1.04
C SER A 111 3.07 7.67 0.49
N THR A 112 4.29 7.44 0.98
CA THR A 112 4.59 7.51 2.43
C THR A 112 4.05 8.79 3.07
N GLU A 113 4.14 9.92 2.37
CA GLU A 113 3.69 11.24 2.82
C GLU A 113 2.18 11.45 2.73
N LYS A 114 1.49 10.74 1.85
CA LYS A 114 0.03 10.90 1.62
C LYS A 114 -0.81 9.84 2.33
N GLY A 115 -0.22 8.70 2.67
CA GLY A 115 -0.89 7.62 3.37
C GLY A 115 -1.96 6.92 2.52
N LEU A 116 -2.78 6.10 3.19
CA LEU A 116 -3.92 5.40 2.60
C LEU A 116 -5.19 5.66 3.40
N PRO A 117 -6.37 5.71 2.77
CA PRO A 117 -7.63 5.81 3.50
C PRO A 117 -7.77 4.70 4.55
N VAL A 118 -8.28 5.04 5.74
CA VAL A 118 -8.43 4.12 6.88
C VAL A 118 -9.15 2.82 6.49
N CYS A 119 -10.18 2.90 5.65
CA CYS A 119 -10.89 1.69 5.25
C CYS A 119 -10.06 0.73 4.38
N GLN A 120 -9.10 1.23 3.61
CA GLN A 120 -8.16 0.39 2.88
C GLN A 120 -7.14 -0.25 3.82
N LEU A 121 -6.60 0.52 4.77
CA LEU A 121 -5.69 0.01 5.80
C LEU A 121 -6.32 -1.15 6.59
N ARG A 122 -7.57 -1.00 7.03
CA ARG A 122 -8.32 -2.06 7.71
C ARG A 122 -8.53 -3.29 6.85
N LYS A 123 -8.89 -3.11 5.57
CA LYS A 123 -9.07 -4.22 4.63
C LYS A 123 -7.77 -4.99 4.41
N LEU A 124 -6.65 -4.28 4.19
CA LEU A 124 -5.32 -4.89 4.02
C LEU A 124 -4.93 -5.66 5.27
N SER A 125 -5.01 -5.02 6.44
CA SER A 125 -4.64 -5.62 7.73
C SER A 125 -5.49 -6.86 8.07
N ALA A 126 -6.81 -6.82 7.80
CA ALA A 126 -7.69 -7.97 7.99
C ALA A 126 -7.37 -9.12 7.02
N ARG A 127 -7.01 -8.82 5.77
CA ARG A 127 -6.61 -9.84 4.78
C ARG A 127 -5.29 -10.51 5.19
N VAL A 128 -4.29 -9.73 5.60
CA VAL A 128 -2.99 -10.20 6.08
C VAL A 128 -3.18 -11.18 7.24
N ARG A 129 -3.91 -10.76 8.29
CA ARG A 129 -4.22 -11.63 9.44
C ARG A 129 -5.00 -12.89 9.09
N LYS A 130 -5.87 -12.83 8.08
CA LYS A 130 -6.65 -13.99 7.62
C LYS A 130 -5.78 -15.01 6.87
N CYS A 131 -4.76 -14.55 6.15
CA CYS A 131 -3.83 -15.45 5.46
C CYS A 131 -2.94 -16.18 6.45
N GLN A 132 -2.43 -15.49 7.47
CA GLN A 132 -1.58 -16.08 8.49
C GLN A 132 -1.73 -15.32 9.82
N THR A 133 -2.14 -16.03 10.88
CA THR A 133 -2.52 -15.40 12.15
C THR A 133 -1.35 -14.72 12.86
N GLU A 134 -0.14 -15.22 12.66
CA GLU A 134 1.09 -14.70 13.30
C GLU A 134 1.75 -13.56 12.51
N MET A 135 1.25 -13.23 11.31
CA MET A 135 1.79 -12.14 10.48
C MET A 135 0.81 -10.97 10.47
N ASP A 136 1.24 -9.83 11.00
CA ASP A 136 0.46 -8.59 11.06
C ASP A 136 1.02 -7.46 10.19
N ALA A 137 2.22 -7.66 9.64
CA ALA A 137 2.93 -6.68 8.84
C ALA A 137 2.73 -6.90 7.32
N PHE A 138 2.78 -5.82 6.57
CA PHE A 138 2.80 -5.86 5.11
C PHE A 138 3.68 -4.75 4.54
N TRP A 139 4.27 -5.02 3.39
CA TRP A 139 4.89 -4.01 2.54
C TRP A 139 3.90 -3.60 1.45
N THR A 140 3.83 -2.31 1.14
CA THR A 140 3.14 -1.81 -0.05
C THR A 140 3.83 -0.59 -0.60
N ASP A 141 3.95 -0.52 -1.93
CA ASP A 141 4.54 0.62 -2.64
C ASP A 141 3.84 1.95 -2.33
N ALA A 142 2.54 1.92 -1.99
CA ALA A 142 1.76 3.10 -1.60
C ALA A 142 2.15 3.72 -0.24
N LEU A 143 2.86 3.00 0.63
CA LEU A 143 3.27 3.48 1.97
C LEU A 143 4.77 3.41 2.20
N CYS A 144 5.47 2.50 1.51
CA CYS A 144 6.88 2.19 1.73
C CYS A 144 7.83 2.87 0.73
N ILE A 145 7.29 3.67 -0.20
CA ILE A 145 8.09 4.44 -1.16
C ILE A 145 7.84 5.93 -0.94
N PRO A 146 8.81 6.67 -0.38
CA PRO A 146 8.67 8.10 -0.18
C PRO A 146 8.67 8.85 -1.52
N GLU A 147 7.88 9.91 -1.60
CA GLU A 147 7.76 10.76 -2.79
C GLU A 147 8.70 11.95 -2.75
N SER A 148 8.94 12.51 -1.55
CA SER A 148 9.67 13.77 -1.34
C SER A 148 11.17 13.68 -1.62
N ASP A 149 11.79 12.52 -1.39
CA ASP A 149 13.23 12.31 -1.55
C ASP A 149 13.50 11.42 -2.77
N ARG A 150 14.06 12.00 -3.83
CA ARG A 150 14.33 11.30 -5.09
C ARG A 150 15.35 10.17 -4.93
N GLU A 151 16.38 10.36 -4.12
CA GLU A 151 17.46 9.38 -3.97
C GLU A 151 16.99 8.21 -3.10
N THR A 152 16.29 8.50 -2.00
CA THR A 152 15.67 7.45 -1.18
C THR A 152 14.57 6.72 -1.95
N ARG A 153 13.76 7.43 -2.75
CA ARG A 153 12.79 6.81 -3.66
C ARG A 153 13.44 5.86 -4.65
N LYS A 154 14.55 6.27 -5.28
CA LYS A 154 15.29 5.42 -6.21
C LYS A 154 15.84 4.17 -5.51
N ARG A 155 16.36 4.30 -4.29
CA ARG A 155 16.78 3.17 -3.45
C ARG A 155 15.61 2.23 -3.17
N ALA A 156 14.46 2.77 -2.75
CA ALA A 156 13.24 2.02 -2.47
C ALA A 156 12.73 1.22 -3.69
N ILE A 157 12.74 1.84 -4.88
CA ILE A 157 12.36 1.16 -6.12
C ILE A 157 13.37 0.07 -6.48
N THR A 158 14.66 0.33 -6.30
CA THR A 158 15.72 -0.65 -6.62
C THR A 158 15.64 -1.89 -5.71
N MET A 159 15.19 -1.74 -4.46
CA MET A 159 15.01 -2.87 -3.53
C MET A 159 13.71 -3.65 -3.73
N MET A 160 12.81 -3.26 -4.65
CA MET A 160 11.54 -3.96 -4.84
C MET A 160 11.70 -5.45 -5.15
N ALA A 161 12.70 -5.82 -5.95
CA ALA A 161 12.97 -7.24 -6.24
C ALA A 161 13.29 -8.03 -4.96
N LYS A 162 14.11 -7.45 -4.07
CA LYS A 162 14.44 -8.01 -2.76
C LYS A 162 13.20 -8.14 -1.88
N THR A 163 12.36 -7.09 -1.86
CA THR A 163 11.09 -7.10 -1.10
C THR A 163 10.19 -8.28 -1.45
N TYR A 164 10.02 -8.59 -2.74
CA TYR A 164 9.18 -9.73 -3.12
C TYR A 164 9.85 -11.09 -2.88
N GLN A 165 11.18 -11.16 -2.85
CA GLN A 165 11.93 -12.39 -2.58
C GLN A 165 11.96 -12.75 -1.09
N GLU A 166 11.89 -11.75 -0.20
CA GLU A 166 11.94 -11.92 1.25
C GLU A 166 10.58 -12.09 1.92
N ALA A 167 9.47 -11.95 1.16
CA ALA A 167 8.10 -12.10 1.63
C ALA A 167 7.54 -13.51 1.35
#